data_AF-A0A506VC79-F1
#
_entry.id   AF-A0A506VC79-F1
#
_cell.length_a   1.000
_cell.length_b   1.000
_cell.length_c   1.000
_cell.angle_alpha   90.00
_cell.angle_beta   90.00
_cell.angle_gamma   90.00
#
_symmetry.space_group_name_H-M   'P 1'
#
loop_
_entity.id
_entity.type
_entity.pdbx_description
1 polymer ?
#
loop_
_entity_poly.entity_id
_entity_poly.type
_entity_poly.pdbx_seq_one_letter_code
_entity_poly.pdbx_strand_id
1 'polypeptide(L)'
;MNRSDDEKLKDIMMGEAVLALLHGGGAVSVATLIAQLQALGVSEQDDARRLACERAVAEVRASASVMRERNAASGNDGENVQYLFAQGGAPDDSKKH
;
A
#
# COMPACT_ATOMS: atom_id res chain seq x y z
N MET A 1 -5.41 -0.66 -26.69
CA MET A 1 -4.37 -1.58 -26.18
C MET A 1 -2.99 -1.22 -26.78
N ASN A 2 -2.45 -0.03 -26.49
CA ASN A 2 -1.04 0.31 -26.77
C ASN A 2 -0.45 0.88 -25.48
N ARG A 3 0.10 0.01 -24.63
CA ARG A 3 1.02 0.49 -23.59
C ARG A 3 2.27 1.00 -24.28
N SER A 4 2.73 2.18 -23.89
CA SER A 4 4.00 2.72 -24.38
C SER A 4 5.11 1.74 -24.02
N ASP A 5 6.15 1.65 -24.85
CA ASP A 5 7.25 0.70 -24.59
C ASP A 5 7.93 0.98 -23.25
N ASP A 6 7.92 2.24 -22.81
CA ASP A 6 8.31 2.66 -21.46
C ASP A 6 7.49 2.01 -20.33
N GLU A 7 6.17 1.89 -20.50
CA GLU A 7 5.30 1.25 -19.49
C GLU A 7 5.57 -0.25 -19.44
N LYS A 8 5.76 -0.89 -20.60
CA LYS A 8 6.12 -2.30 -20.66
C LYS A 8 7.48 -2.55 -20.02
N LEU A 9 8.46 -1.70 -20.30
CA LEU A 9 9.81 -1.84 -19.74
C LEU A 9 9.79 -1.69 -18.22
N LYS A 10 9.02 -0.73 -17.70
CA LYS A 10 8.79 -0.57 -16.27
C LYS A 10 8.14 -1.82 -15.65
N ASP A 11 7.08 -2.36 -16.27
CA ASP A 11 6.42 -3.58 -15.79
C ASP A 11 7.37 -4.79 -15.81
N ILE A 12 8.23 -4.91 -16.82
CA ILE A 12 9.27 -5.93 -16.93
C ILE A 12 10.27 -5.80 -15.77
N MET A 13 10.83 -4.60 -15.54
CA MET A 13 11.79 -4.39 -14.45
C MET A 13 11.17 -4.68 -13.08
N MET A 14 9.89 -4.34 -12.89
CA MET A 14 9.15 -4.69 -11.67
C MET A 14 8.99 -6.20 -11.51
N GLY A 15 8.65 -6.91 -12.59
CA GLY A 15 8.54 -8.37 -12.60
C GLY A 15 9.86 -9.07 -12.29
N GLU A 16 10.97 -8.61 -12.89
CA GLU A 16 12.32 -9.12 -12.62
C GLU A 16 12.71 -8.95 -11.15
N ALA A 17 12.45 -7.77 -10.57
CA ALA A 17 12.70 -7.51 -9.16
C ALA A 17 11.89 -8.44 -8.24
N VAL A 18 10.60 -8.64 -8.52
CA VAL A 18 9.75 -9.54 -7.74
C VAL A 18 10.23 -10.99 -7.85
N LEU A 19 10.58 -11.45 -9.06
CA LEU A 19 11.12 -12.80 -9.26
C LEU A 19 12.44 -12.99 -8.50
N ALA A 20 13.34 -12.00 -8.51
CA ALA A 20 14.59 -12.07 -7.74
C ALA A 20 14.33 -12.22 -6.24
N LEU A 21 13.35 -11.50 -5.70
CA LEU A 21 12.95 -11.63 -4.29
C LEU A 21 12.35 -13.01 -3.97
N LEU A 22 11.49 -13.52 -4.85
CA LEU A 22 10.87 -14.84 -4.70
C LEU A 22 11.93 -15.96 -4.74
N HIS A 23 12.89 -15.88 -5.66
CA HIS A 23 14.00 -16.83 -5.74
C HIS A 23 14.93 -16.74 -4.53
N GLY A 24 15.10 -15.56 -3.93
CA GLY A 24 15.86 -15.37 -2.71
C GLY A 24 15.20 -15.96 -1.44
N GLY A 25 13.95 -16.43 -1.53
CA GLY A 25 13.21 -17.02 -0.40
C GLY A 25 12.86 -16.02 0.71
N GLY A 26 13.06 -14.72 0.48
CA GLY A 26 12.82 -13.66 1.45
C GLY A 26 11.38 -13.16 1.44
N ALA A 27 11.01 -12.42 2.49
CA ALA A 27 9.71 -11.76 2.54
C ALA A 27 9.60 -10.70 1.42
N VAL A 28 8.53 -10.81 0.63
CA VAL A 28 8.18 -9.80 -0.38
C VAL A 28 7.40 -8.69 0.31
N SER A 29 8.01 -7.52 0.39
CA SER A 29 7.46 -6.32 1.01
C SER A 29 7.78 -5.11 0.14
N VAL A 30 7.07 -3.99 0.37
CA VAL A 30 7.34 -2.72 -0.33
C VAL A 30 8.80 -2.30 -0.16
N ALA A 31 9.36 -2.46 1.04
CA ALA A 31 10.75 -2.09 1.31
C ALA A 31 11.74 -2.98 0.56
N THR A 32 11.53 -4.30 0.59
CA THR A 32 12.41 -5.26 -0.11
C THR A 32 12.31 -5.12 -1.63
N LEU A 33 11.12 -4.82 -2.17
CA LEU A 33 10.93 -4.53 -3.59
C LEU A 33 11.65 -3.24 -4.04
N ILE A 34 11.54 -2.15 -3.27
CA ILE A 34 12.26 -0.91 -3.59
C ILE A 34 13.77 -1.13 -3.57
N ALA A 35 14.29 -1.83 -2.55
CA ALA A 35 15.71 -2.12 -2.46
C ALA A 35 16.20 -2.96 -3.65
N GLN A 36 15.42 -3.97 -4.06
CA GLN A 36 15.77 -4.81 -5.20
C GLN A 36 15.75 -4.03 -6.53
N LEU A 37 14.76 -3.17 -6.75
CA LEU A 37 14.69 -2.31 -7.94
C LEU A 37 15.85 -1.31 -8.01
N GLN A 38 16.26 -0.74 -6.87
CA GLN A 38 17.42 0.14 -6.80
C GLN A 38 18.72 -0.61 -7.10
N ALA A 39 18.87 -1.81 -6.55
CA ALA A 39 20.04 -2.66 -6.82
C ALA A 39 20.12 -3.04 -8.31
N LEU A 40 19.00 -3.39 -8.94
CA LEU A 40 18.93 -3.64 -10.37
C LEU A 40 19.36 -2.40 -11.15
N GLY A 41 18.74 -1.24 -10.89
CA GLY A 41 19.05 0.02 -11.59
C GLY A 41 20.52 0.47 -11.48
N VAL A 42 21.21 0.17 -10.37
CA VAL A 42 22.66 0.45 -10.23
C VAL A 42 23.52 -0.50 -11.08
N SER A 43 23.08 -1.75 -11.26
CA SER A 43 23.79 -2.74 -12.07
C SER A 43 23.48 -2.67 -13.57
N GLU A 44 22.42 -1.95 -13.95
CA GLU A 44 21.98 -1.81 -15.34
C GLU A 44 22.92 -0.92 -16.15
N GLN A 45 23.25 -1.38 -17.36
CA GLN A 45 24.05 -0.62 -18.33
C GLN A 45 23.17 0.14 -19.33
N ASP A 46 21.93 -0.29 -19.50
CA ASP A 46 20.96 0.35 -20.39
C ASP A 46 20.26 1.50 -19.66
N ASP A 47 20.40 2.71 -20.19
CA ASP A 47 19.78 3.92 -19.63
C ASP A 47 18.25 3.84 -19.58
N ALA A 48 17.61 3.19 -20.55
CA ALA A 48 16.16 3.00 -20.57
C ALA A 48 15.72 2.03 -19.46
N ARG A 49 16.49 0.95 -19.22
CA ARG A 49 16.22 0.02 -18.11
C ARG A 49 16.47 0.66 -16.75
N ARG A 50 17.53 1.47 -16.63
CA ARG A 50 17.80 2.25 -15.41
C ARG A 50 16.66 3.21 -15.11
N LEU A 51 16.21 3.97 -16.11
CA LEU A 51 15.08 4.88 -15.97
C LEU A 51 13.77 4.14 -15.65
N ALA A 52 13.56 2.97 -16.24
CA ALA A 52 12.41 2.12 -15.93
C ALA A 52 12.43 1.63 -14.47
N CYS A 53 13.60 1.29 -13.91
CA CYS A 53 13.75 0.96 -12.50
C CYS A 53 13.39 2.15 -11.59
N GLU A 54 13.88 3.34 -11.91
CA GLU A 54 13.56 4.56 -11.14
C GLU A 54 12.06 4.87 -11.16
N ARG A 55 11.41 4.75 -12.33
CA ARG A 55 9.96 4.91 -12.49
C ARG A 55 9.18 3.86 -11.70
N ALA A 56 9.61 2.61 -11.72
CA ALA A 56 9.00 1.54 -10.93
C ALA A 56 9.12 1.81 -9.42
N VAL A 57 10.27 2.30 -8.94
CA VAL A 57 10.44 2.71 -7.53
C VAL A 57 9.46 3.82 -7.16
N ALA A 58 9.29 4.84 -8.00
CA ALA A 58 8.36 5.93 -7.76
C ALA A 58 6.90 5.43 -7.68
N GLU A 59 6.50 4.53 -8.58
CA GLU A 59 5.16 3.95 -8.61
C GLU A 59 4.87 3.08 -7.37
N VAL A 60 5.83 2.26 -6.95
CA VAL A 60 5.69 1.44 -5.74
C VAL A 60 5.53 2.32 -4.50
N ARG A 61 6.29 3.42 -4.41
CA ARG A 61 6.16 4.40 -3.31
C ARG A 61 4.80 5.09 -3.30
N ALA A 62 4.32 5.53 -4.46
CA ALA A 62 3.01 6.16 -4.60
C ALA A 62 1.86 5.20 -4.27
N SER A 63 1.98 3.95 -4.70
CA SER A 63 0.99 2.90 -4.39
C SER A 63 0.94 2.60 -2.90
N ALA A 64 2.11 2.56 -2.24
CA ALA A 64 2.20 2.36 -0.80
C ALA A 64 1.62 3.52 0.00
N SER A 65 1.79 4.78 -0.44
CA SER A 65 1.17 5.94 0.24
C SER A 65 -0.35 5.92 0.11
N VAL A 66 -0.88 5.65 -1.09
CA VAL A 66 -2.33 5.52 -1.32
C VAL A 66 -2.94 4.41 -0.48
N MET A 67 -2.26 3.26 -0.37
CA MET A 67 -2.71 2.15 0.49
C MET A 67 -2.77 2.57 1.96
N ARG A 68 -1.80 3.37 2.42
CA ARG A 68 -1.73 3.85 3.80
C ARG A 68 -2.84 4.84 4.12
N GLU A 69 -3.13 5.75 3.19
CA GLU A 69 -4.25 6.69 3.29
C GLU A 69 -5.60 5.97 3.34
N ARG A 70 -5.80 4.95 2.50
CA ARG A 70 -7.02 4.13 2.54
C ARG A 70 -7.19 3.41 3.88
N ASN A 71 -6.12 2.81 4.41
CA ASN A 71 -6.18 2.16 5.72
C ASN A 71 -6.45 3.15 6.87
N ALA A 72 -5.93 4.38 6.78
CA ALA A 72 -6.22 5.43 7.76
C ALA A 72 -7.67 5.92 7.68
N ALA A 73 -8.22 6.04 6.46
CA ALA A 73 -9.61 6.43 6.24
C ALA A 73 -10.61 5.33 6.68
N SER A 74 -10.27 4.06 6.51
CA SER A 74 -11.09 2.93 7.00
C SER A 74 -10.95 2.66 8.50
N GLY A 75 -9.96 3.25 9.17
CA GLY A 75 -9.70 3.07 10.60
C GLY A 75 -10.57 3.92 11.52
N ASN A 76 -11.47 4.75 10.99
CA ASN A 76 -12.27 5.71 11.78
C ASN A 76 -13.78 5.42 11.82
N ASP A 77 -14.25 4.32 11.23
CA ASP A 77 -15.65 3.85 11.37
C ASP A 77 -15.80 2.79 12.47
N GLY A 78 -15.00 2.92 13.54
CA GLY A 78 -15.05 2.07 14.74
C GLY A 78 -15.94 2.61 15.86
N GLU A 79 -16.52 3.81 15.72
CA GLU A 79 -17.39 4.41 16.74
C GLU A 79 -18.88 4.15 16.53
N ASN A 80 -19.24 2.99 15.96
CA ASN A 80 -20.64 2.64 15.69
C ASN A 80 -21.13 1.40 16.46
N VAL A 81 -20.82 1.35 17.76
CA VAL A 81 -21.59 0.55 18.72
C VAL A 81 -21.91 1.44 19.92
N GLN A 82 -22.82 2.39 19.72
CA GLN A 82 -23.50 3.04 20.81
C GLN A 82 -24.35 1.95 21.50
N TYR A 83 -23.82 1.39 22.60
CA TYR A 83 -24.54 0.44 23.44
C TYR A 83 -25.81 1.12 23.99
N LEU A 84 -26.91 1.04 23.23
CA LEU A 84 -28.24 1.57 23.59
C LEU A 84 -28.90 0.81 24.76
N PHE A 85 -28.22 -0.20 25.32
CA PHE A 85 -28.69 -0.99 26.45
C PHE A 85 -27.65 -1.03 27.58
N ALA A 86 -27.30 0.13 28.11
CA ALA A 86 -26.64 0.22 29.40
C ALA A 86 -27.11 1.47 30.15
N GLN A 87 -28.32 1.39 30.72
CA GLN A 87 -28.64 1.81 32.10
C GLN A 87 -30.16 1.84 32.29
N GLY A 88 -30.71 0.72 32.75
CA GLY A 88 -31.92 0.77 33.55
C GLY A 88 -31.59 1.38 34.90
N GLY A 89 -32.36 2.39 35.33
CA GLY A 89 -32.41 2.82 36.73
C GLY A 89 -32.67 4.30 36.97
N ALA A 90 -33.92 4.76 36.80
CA ALA A 90 -34.60 5.71 37.71
C ALA A 90 -36.04 5.99 37.22
N PRO A 91 -37.11 5.58 37.94
CA PRO A 91 -38.42 6.19 37.78
C PRO A 91 -38.47 7.47 38.61
N ASP A 92 -38.46 8.62 37.93
CA ASP A 92 -38.72 9.93 38.54
C ASP A 92 -40.23 10.05 38.85
N ASP A 93 -40.58 9.72 40.09
CA ASP A 93 -41.91 9.95 40.68
C ASP A 93 -41.92 11.35 41.28
N SER A 94 -42.63 12.31 40.66
CA SER A 94 -43.19 13.51 41.32
C SER A 94 -44.00 14.41 40.38
N LYS A 95 -45.32 14.16 40.24
CA LYS A 95 -46.33 15.25 40.21
C LYS A 95 -47.77 14.75 40.33
N LYS A 96 -48.26 14.70 41.56
CA LYS A 96 -49.67 14.95 41.89
C LYS A 96 -49.70 15.81 43.15
N HIS A 97 -50.01 17.09 43.01
CA HIS A 97 -50.68 17.96 43.98
C HIS A 97 -51.12 19.22 43.26
#